data_AF-A0A3D1FXJ6-F1
#
_entry.id   AF-A0A3D1FXJ6-F1
#
_cell.length_a   1.000
_cell.length_b   1.000
_cell.length_c   1.000
_cell.angle_alpha   90.00
_cell.angle_beta   90.00
_cell.angle_gamma   90.00
#
_symmetry.space_group_name_H-M   'P 1'
#
loop_
_entity.id
_entity.type
_entity.pdbx_description
1 polymer ?
#
loop_
_entity_poly.entity_id
_entity_poly.type
_entity_poly.pdbx_seq_one_letter_code
_entity_poly.pdbx_strand_id
1 'polypeptide(L)' 'MKFKTDFILPRPSLYSYGQITAMDLQNYIGGKFLEPLHKQYLTNTNPATGEAYGRIPRSGESDVKLATEA' A
#
# COMPACT_ATOMS: atom_id res chain seq x y z
N MET A 1 -0.12 -10.39 -34.79
CA MET A 1 -0.80 -10.27 -33.49
C MET A 1 0.21 -9.70 -32.50
N LYS A 2 0.18 -8.38 -32.27
CA LYS A 2 1.05 -7.71 -31.29
C LYS A 2 0.23 -7.54 -30.02
N PHE A 3 0.57 -8.27 -28.97
CA PHE A 3 -0.02 -8.05 -27.66
C PHE A 3 0.50 -6.71 -27.13
N LYS A 4 -0.28 -5.65 -27.30
CA LYS A 4 -0.12 -4.39 -26.58
C LYS A 4 -0.48 -4.68 -25.13
N THR A 5 0.51 -5.01 -24.30
CA THR A 5 0.38 -4.92 -22.85
C THR A 5 0.51 -3.45 -22.47
N ASP A 6 -0.46 -2.64 -22.90
CA ASP A 6 -0.67 -1.30 -22.38
C ASP A 6 -1.40 -1.42 -21.03
N PHE A 7 -0.84 -2.19 -20.08
CA PHE A 7 -1.19 -2.03 -18.67
C PHE A 7 -0.36 -0.86 -18.14
N ILE A 8 -0.60 0.31 -18.72
CA ILE A 8 -0.11 1.57 -18.18
C ILE A 8 -0.95 1.77 -16.92
N LEU A 9 -0.35 1.54 -15.75
CA LEU A 9 -0.95 1.94 -14.48
C LEU A 9 -1.39 3.42 -14.64
N PRO A 10 -2.67 3.74 -14.42
CA PRO A 10 -3.14 5.11 -14.55
C PRO A 10 -2.26 6.00 -13.66
N ARG A 11 -1.83 7.14 -14.22
CA ARG A 11 -1.00 8.13 -13.53
C ARG A 11 -1.56 8.35 -12.11
N PRO A 12 -0.75 8.30 -11.02
CA PRO A 12 -1.22 8.14 -9.64
C PRO A 12 -2.11 9.25 -9.05
N SER A 13 -2.64 10.18 -9.84
CA SER A 13 -3.16 11.45 -9.33
C SER A 13 -4.66 11.50 -9.04
N LEU A 14 -5.41 10.38 -8.98
CA LEU A 14 -6.89 10.47 -8.92
C LEU A 14 -7.62 9.75 -7.77
N TYR A 15 -6.91 9.29 -6.73
CA TYR A 15 -7.61 8.83 -5.53
C TYR A 15 -6.85 9.29 -4.29
N SER A 16 -7.14 10.51 -3.83
CA SER A 16 -6.69 11.01 -2.53
C SER A 16 -7.93 11.14 -1.64
N TYR A 17 -8.19 10.12 -0.83
CA TYR A 17 -9.06 10.26 0.33
C TYR A 17 -8.15 10.51 1.53
N GLY A 18 -8.14 11.73 2.05
CA GLY A 18 -7.46 12.08 3.31
C GLY A 18 -6.04 11.49 3.45
N GLN A 19 -5.08 12.01 2.68
CA GLN A 19 -3.64 11.67 2.75
C GLN A 19 -3.20 10.27 2.29
N ILE A 20 -4.13 9.39 1.89
CA ILE A 20 -3.82 8.04 1.40
C ILE A 20 -4.09 7.98 -0.10
N THR A 21 -3.07 7.67 -0.91
CA THR A 21 -3.27 7.39 -2.33
C THR A 21 -3.84 5.98 -2.49
N ALA A 22 -4.70 5.69 -3.48
CA ALA A 22 -5.30 4.35 -3.63
C ALA A 22 -4.30 3.17 -3.75
N MET A 23 -3.00 3.45 -3.95
CA MET A 23 -1.94 2.45 -3.97
C MET A 23 -1.19 2.31 -2.63
N ASP A 24 -1.58 3.06 -1.61
CA ASP A 24 -1.10 2.91 -0.24
C ASP A 24 -1.95 1.87 0.49
N LEU A 25 -1.34 0.73 0.80
CA LEU A 25 -2.00 -0.33 1.54
C LEU A 25 -2.14 0.03 3.02
N GLN A 26 -3.11 -0.59 3.67
CA GLN A 26 -3.39 -0.48 5.10
C GLN A 26 -3.29 -1.87 5.76
N ASN A 27 -3.02 -1.89 7.06
CA ASN A 27 -3.13 -3.10 7.87
C ASN A 27 -4.59 -3.52 7.95
N TYR A 28 -4.88 -4.81 7.86
CA TYR A 28 -6.21 -5.34 8.11
C TYR A 28 -6.21 -6.05 9.46
N ILE A 29 -6.79 -5.40 10.48
CA ILE A 29 -6.75 -5.85 11.87
C ILE A 29 -8.16 -5.76 12.45
N GLY A 30 -8.65 -6.83 13.07
CA GLY A 30 -9.97 -6.84 13.72
C GLY A 30 -11.13 -6.50 12.79
N GLY A 31 -11.05 -6.91 11.51
CA GLY A 31 -12.07 -6.62 10.51
C GLY A 31 -12.04 -5.21 9.92
N LYS A 32 -11.02 -4.39 10.23
CA LYS A 32 -10.90 -2.99 9.79
C LYS A 32 -9.58 -2.73 9.09
N PHE A 33 -9.58 -1.78 8.15
CA PHE A 33 -8.35 -1.25 7.56
C PHE A 33 -7.82 -0.08 8.39
N LEU A 34 -6.56 -0.19 8.83
CA LEU A 34 -5.87 0.75 9.71
C LEU A 34 -4.52 1.13 9.11
N GLU A 35 -4.09 2.37 9.31
CA GLU A 35 -2.70 2.75 9.04
C GLU A 35 -1.75 2.09 10.06
N PRO A 36 -0.46 1.88 9.72
CA PRO A 36 0.54 1.45 10.70
C PRO A 36 0.63 2.48 11.83
N LEU A 37 0.68 2.01 13.08
CA LEU A 37 0.68 2.87 14.27
C LEU A 37 1.83 3.88 14.27
N HIS A 38 2.99 3.47 13.76
CA HIS A 38 4.18 4.33 13.68
C HIS A 38 4.24 5.19 12.41
N LYS A 39 3.21 5.15 11.54
CA LYS A 39 3.17 5.85 10.24
C LYS A 39 4.37 5.57 9.35
N GLN A 40 5.00 4.41 9.52
CA GLN A 40 6.12 3.96 8.72
C GLN A 40 5.62 3.07 7.59
N TYR A 41 6.24 3.20 6.43
CA TYR A 41 5.86 2.49 5.23
C TYR A 41 7.09 1.98 4.49
N LEU A 42 6.95 0.84 3.81
CA LEU A 42 7.88 0.33 2.82
C LEU A 42 7.43 0.80 1.44
N THR A 43 8.37 1.19 0.59
CA THR A 43 8.08 1.47 -0.82
C THR A 43 7.79 0.15 -1.54
N ASN A 44 6.68 0.10 -2.27
CA ASN A 44 6.35 -1.02 -3.15
C ASN A 44 6.87 -0.71 -4.55
N THR A 45 7.85 -1.48 -5.00
CA THR A 45 8.63 -1.21 -6.21
C THR A 45 8.41 -2.30 -7.25
N ASN A 46 8.18 -1.91 -8.49
CA ASN A 46 8.05 -2.84 -9.60
C ASN A 46 9.41 -3.51 -9.85
N PRO A 47 9.54 -4.84 -9.74
CA PRO A 47 10.82 -5.52 -9.89
C PRO A 47 11.37 -5.48 -11.33
N ALA A 48 10.51 -5.25 -12.34
CA ALA A 48 10.93 -5.19 -13.73
C ALA A 48 11.44 -3.79 -14.15
N THR A 49 10.91 -2.72 -13.55
CA THR A 49 11.25 -1.33 -13.94
C THR A 49 12.00 -0.54 -12.85
N GLY A 50 11.95 -0.99 -11.60
CA GLY A 50 12.52 -0.27 -10.45
C GLY A 50 11.67 0.92 -9.98
N GLU A 51 10.50 1.16 -10.58
CA GLU A 51 9.64 2.29 -10.24
C GLU A 51 8.77 1.99 -9.01
N ALA A 52 8.64 2.97 -8.12
CA ALA A 52 7.70 2.91 -7.00
C ALA A 52 6.26 3.05 -7.51
N TYR A 53 5.36 2.16 -7.08
CA TYR A 53 3.96 2.19 -7.49
C TYR A 53 2.97 2.16 -6.32
N GLY A 54 3.46 2.12 -5.08
CA GLY A 54 2.64 2.16 -3.87
C GLY A 54 3.46 2.07 -2.60
N ARG A 55 2.79 1.94 -1.46
CA ARG A 55 3.43 1.76 -0.14
C ARG A 55 2.74 0.66 0.66
N ILE A 56 3.53 -0.08 1.43
CA ILE A 56 3.07 -1.15 2.33
C ILE A 56 3.31 -0.68 3.77
N PRO A 57 2.35 -0.84 4.70
CA PRO A 57 2.58 -0.57 6.12
C PRO A 57 3.81 -1.30 6.64
N ARG A 58 4.74 -0.57 7.29
CA ARG A 58 5.87 -1.17 8.00
C ARG A 58 5.45 -1.43 9.44
N SER A 59 4.62 -2.46 9.62
CA SER A 59 4.04 -2.84 10.91
C SER A 59 5.11 -3.24 11.93
N GLY A 60 5.02 -2.66 13.12
CA GLY A 60 5.90 -2.95 14.25
C GLY A 60 5.26 -3.89 15.27
N GLU A 61 5.94 -4.09 16.40
CA GLU A 61 5.44 -4.91 17.51
C GLU A 61 4.03 -4.47 17.98
N SER A 62 3.80 -3.16 18.08
CA SER A 62 2.50 -2.60 18.48
C SER A 62 1.36 -2.98 17.53
N ASP A 63 1.60 -2.94 16.21
CA ASP A 63 0.61 -3.32 15.20
C ASP A 63 0.31 -4.82 15.28
N VAL A 64 1.34 -5.65 15.47
CA VAL A 64 1.20 -7.11 15.63
C VAL A 64 0.43 -7.44 16.91
N LYS A 65 0.75 -6.79 18.02
CA LYS A 65 0.03 -6.98 19.29
C LYS A 65 -1.45 -6.64 19.13
N LEU A 66 -1.77 -5.52 18.50
CA LEU A 66 -3.16 -5.14 18.20
C LEU A 66 -3.85 -6.20 17.32
N ALA A 67 -3.14 -6.76 16.34
CA ALA A 67 -3.67 -7.83 15.48
C ALA A 67 -3.97 -9.13 16.25
N THR A 68 -3.16 -9.47 17.25
CA THR A 68 -3.37 -10.67 18.08
C THR A 68 -4.48 -10.53 19.11
N GLU A 69 -4.81 -9.29 19.51
CA GLU A 69 -5.81 -9.00 20.56
C GLU A 69 -7.21 -8.72 19.99
N ALA A 70 -7.35 -8.60 18.66
CA ALA A 70 -8.58 -8.25 17.97
C ALA A 70 -9.38 -9.47 17.49
#